data_AF-I9NWV9-F1
#
_entry.id   AF-I9NWV9-F1
#
_cell.length_a   1.000
_cell.length_b   1.000
_cell.length_c   1.000
_cell.angle_alpha   90.00
_cell.angle_beta   90.00
_cell.angle_gamma   90.00
#
_symmetry.space_group_name_H-M   'P 1'
#
loop_
_entity.id
_entity.type
_entity.pdbx_description
1 polymer ?
#
loop_
_entity_poly.entity_id
_entity_poly.type
_entity_poly.pdbx_seq_one_letter_code
_entity_poly.pdbx_strand_id
1 'polypeptide(L)'
;MNIEQQIKNGVKEIVELLVKEEYRKLEEMNKIGVLTASELSEAILQYGEKLTLPPNQFFDEMDIFKLDNSQKYSEEYSIDFELWSNNRKSDLTLSCEATVNEKNEVNVTIYSVHVL
;
A
#
# COMPACT_ATOMS: atom_id res chain seq x y z
N MET A 1 9.42 -2.63 -18.90
CA MET A 1 9.08 -3.16 -17.56
C MET A 1 7.57 -3.03 -17.38
N ASN A 2 6.94 -3.98 -16.69
CA ASN A 2 5.50 -3.91 -16.42
C ASN A 2 5.29 -3.04 -15.17
N ILE A 3 4.69 -1.84 -15.33
CA ILE A 3 4.41 -0.90 -14.23
C ILE A 3 3.48 -1.53 -13.21
N GLU A 4 2.42 -2.20 -13.66
CA GLU A 4 1.46 -2.88 -12.79
C GLU A 4 2.16 -3.93 -11.91
N GLN A 5 3.07 -4.72 -12.49
CA GLN A 5 3.83 -5.70 -11.70
C GLN A 5 4.72 -5.05 -10.63
N GLN A 6 5.32 -3.89 -10.93
CA GLN A 6 6.11 -3.15 -9.95
C GLN A 6 5.24 -2.58 -8.83
N ILE A 7 4.05 -2.08 -9.16
CA ILE A 7 3.04 -1.65 -8.17
C ILE A 7 2.68 -2.82 -7.26
N LYS A 8 2.33 -3.98 -7.84
CA LYS A 8 1.98 -5.20 -7.10
C LYS A 8 3.09 -5.61 -6.11
N ASN A 9 4.34 -5.60 -6.58
CA ASN A 9 5.48 -5.91 -5.73
C ASN A 9 5.68 -4.89 -4.60
N GLY A 10 5.49 -3.60 -4.88
CA GLY A 10 5.59 -2.54 -3.88
C GLY A 10 4.52 -2.62 -2.80
N VAL A 11 3.26 -2.87 -3.20
CA VAL A 11 2.15 -3.09 -2.26
C VAL A 11 2.42 -4.34 -1.41
N LYS A 12 2.88 -5.43 -2.02
CA LYS A 12 3.24 -6.65 -1.30
C LYS A 12 4.32 -6.42 -0.25
N GLU A 13 5.39 -5.69 -0.59
CA GLU A 13 6.44 -5.34 0.36
C GLU A 13 5.89 -4.50 1.54
N ILE A 14 5.02 -3.54 1.25
CA ILE A 14 4.35 -2.74 2.29
C ILE A 14 3.54 -3.64 3.23
N VAL A 15 2.67 -4.50 2.68
CA VAL A 15 1.82 -5.41 3.47
C VAL A 15 2.68 -6.36 4.32
N GLU A 16 3.79 -6.89 3.78
CA GLU A 16 4.72 -7.71 4.55
C GLU A 16 5.34 -6.97 5.74
N LEU A 17 5.64 -5.68 5.60
CA LEU A 17 6.16 -4.85 6.69
C LEU A 17 5.07 -4.50 7.71
N LEU A 18 3.84 -4.23 7.26
CA LEU A 18 2.68 -4.01 8.14
C LEU A 18 2.40 -5.25 9.01
N VAL A 19 2.39 -6.45 8.41
CA VAL A 19 2.17 -7.71 9.14
C VAL A 19 3.28 -8.00 10.17
N LYS A 20 4.49 -7.50 9.93
CA LYS A 20 5.63 -7.61 10.86
C LYS A 20 5.69 -6.46 11.87
N GLU A 21 4.77 -5.51 11.82
CA GLU A 21 4.74 -4.30 12.65
C GLU A 21 6.01 -3.43 12.49
N GLU A 22 6.63 -3.49 11.30
CA GLU A 22 7.88 -2.80 10.96
C GLU A 22 7.62 -1.36 10.47
N TYR A 23 6.78 -0.60 11.19
CA TYR A 23 6.35 0.74 10.80
C TYR A 23 7.52 1.72 10.65
N ARG A 24 8.50 1.65 11.56
CA ARG A 24 9.70 2.48 11.47
C ARG A 24 10.48 2.25 10.16
N LYS A 25 10.55 1.00 9.70
CA LYS A 25 11.23 0.68 8.45
C LYS A 25 10.49 1.25 7.24
N LEU A 26 9.16 1.21 7.25
CA LEU A 26 8.34 1.87 6.23
C LEU A 26 8.61 3.39 6.19
N GLU A 27 8.78 4.02 7.34
CA GLU A 27 9.10 5.45 7.45
C GLU A 27 10.51 5.76 6.90
N GLU A 28 11.51 4.98 7.30
CA GLU A 28 12.90 5.12 6.82
C GLU A 28 13.01 4.91 5.30
N MET A 29 12.13 4.08 4.72
CA MET A 29 12.01 3.84 3.28
C MET A 29 11.17 4.91 2.54
N ASN A 30 10.65 5.92 3.25
CA ASN A 30 9.69 6.92 2.73
C ASN A 30 8.43 6.30 2.11
N LYS A 31 7.96 5.18 2.68
CA LYS A 31 6.76 4.46 2.24
C LYS A 31 5.47 4.88 2.94
N ILE A 32 5.54 5.71 3.98
CA ILE A 32 4.37 6.13 4.77
C ILE A 32 3.71 7.41 4.20
N GLY A 33 4.24 7.97 3.11
CA GLY A 33 3.63 9.09 2.42
C GLY A 33 3.51 10.32 3.31
N VAL A 34 2.28 10.75 3.59
CA VAL A 34 1.96 11.92 4.43
C VAL A 34 1.78 11.59 5.91
N LEU A 35 1.74 10.30 6.27
CA LEU A 35 1.56 9.84 7.64
C LEU A 35 2.94 9.65 8.33
N THR A 36 2.91 9.44 9.63
CA THR A 36 4.06 8.98 10.44
C THR A 36 3.92 7.50 10.79
N ALA A 37 5.03 6.87 11.19
CA ALA A 37 5.02 5.50 11.69
C ALA A 37 4.03 5.31 12.86
N SER A 38 3.95 6.29 13.76
CA SER A 38 3.02 6.25 14.90
C SER A 38 1.56 6.33 14.46
N GLU A 39 1.20 7.26 13.56
CA GLU A 39 -0.19 7.38 13.08
C GLU A 39 -0.66 6.11 12.37
N LEU A 40 0.21 5.52 11.55
CA LEU A 40 -0.08 4.26 10.86
C LEU A 40 -0.26 3.10 11.84
N SER A 41 0.63 3.00 12.83
CA SER A 41 0.53 1.99 13.89
C SER A 41 -0.74 2.16 14.72
N GLU A 42 -1.12 3.39 15.06
CA GLU A 42 -2.33 3.68 15.82
C GLU A 42 -3.59 3.32 15.04
N ALA A 43 -3.65 3.64 13.74
CA ALA A 43 -4.78 3.28 12.88
C ALA A 43 -5.01 1.77 12.83
N ILE A 44 -3.94 0.98 12.68
CA ILE A 44 -4.03 -0.49 12.67
C ILE A 44 -4.35 -1.03 14.06
N LEU A 45 -3.77 -0.47 15.12
CA LEU A 45 -4.05 -0.90 16.50
C LEU A 45 -5.52 -0.66 16.88
N GLN A 46 -6.10 0.47 16.46
CA GLN A 46 -7.50 0.82 16.72
C GLN A 46 -8.48 -0.17 16.07
N TYR A 47 -8.10 -0.80 14.95
CA TYR A 47 -8.88 -1.86 14.33
C TYR A 47 -9.01 -3.10 15.24
N GLY A 48 -7.99 -3.37 16.06
CA GLY A 48 -8.04 -4.38 17.13
C GLY A 48 -7.81 -5.83 16.67
N GLU A 49 -7.52 -6.07 15.39
CA GLU A 49 -7.13 -7.39 14.90
C GLU A 49 -5.68 -7.44 14.43
N LYS A 50 -5.07 -8.63 14.51
CA LYS A 50 -3.72 -8.87 14.03
C LYS A 50 -3.73 -9.09 12.51
N LEU A 51 -2.99 -8.25 11.79
CA LEU A 51 -2.78 -8.41 10.36
C LEU A 51 -2.07 -9.73 10.03
N THR A 52 -2.46 -10.32 8.91
CA THR A 52 -1.90 -11.55 8.35
C THR A 52 -1.70 -11.38 6.85
N LEU A 53 -0.80 -12.16 6.26
CA LEU A 53 -0.61 -12.12 4.82
C LEU A 53 -1.76 -12.81 4.09
N PRO A 54 -2.27 -12.22 2.99
CA PRO A 54 -3.17 -12.91 2.09
C PRO A 54 -2.41 -13.95 1.24
N PRO A 55 -3.13 -14.93 0.65
CA PRO A 55 -2.58 -15.74 -0.43
C PRO A 55 -2.11 -14.87 -1.59
N ASN A 56 -1.01 -15.26 -2.25
CA ASN A 56 -0.38 -14.44 -3.30
C ASN A 56 -1.33 -13.99 -4.42
N GLN A 57 -2.32 -14.83 -4.78
CA GLN A 57 -3.29 -14.54 -5.83
C GLN A 57 -4.12 -13.27 -5.56
N PHE A 58 -4.32 -12.88 -4.29
CA PHE A 58 -5.09 -11.66 -3.96
C PHE A 58 -4.35 -10.38 -4.32
N PHE A 59 -3.02 -10.40 -4.43
CA PHE A 59 -2.29 -9.26 -4.99
C PHE A 59 -2.54 -9.09 -6.49
N ASP A 60 -3.04 -10.10 -7.20
CA ASP A 60 -3.45 -9.95 -8.59
C ASP A 60 -4.83 -9.31 -8.74
N GLU A 61 -5.62 -9.28 -7.66
CA GLU A 61 -6.99 -8.76 -7.59
C GLU A 61 -7.06 -7.31 -7.05
N MET A 62 -5.91 -6.68 -6.78
CA MET A 62 -5.88 -5.31 -6.27
C MET A 62 -6.44 -4.30 -7.28
N ASP A 63 -7.17 -3.31 -6.77
CA ASP A 63 -7.76 -2.27 -7.59
C ASP A 63 -6.70 -1.20 -7.91
N ILE A 64 -6.25 -1.12 -9.17
CA ILE A 64 -5.24 -0.16 -9.63
C ILE A 64 -5.87 0.82 -10.62
N PHE A 65 -5.96 2.08 -10.24
CA PHE A 65 -6.54 3.15 -11.05
C PHE A 65 -5.44 4.10 -11.51
N LYS A 66 -5.24 4.25 -12.82
CA LYS A 66 -4.39 5.31 -13.36
C LYS A 66 -5.09 6.66 -13.20
N LEU A 67 -4.40 7.62 -12.60
CA LEU A 67 -4.89 8.98 -12.43
C LEU A 67 -4.55 9.79 -13.68
N ASP A 68 -5.56 10.35 -14.33
CA ASP A 68 -5.37 11.25 -15.47
C ASP A 68 -5.10 12.67 -14.96
N ASN A 69 -3.82 13.02 -14.86
CA ASN A 69 -3.40 14.31 -14.37
C ASN A 69 -2.64 15.08 -15.46
N SER A 70 -3.40 15.73 -16.34
CA SER A 70 -2.89 16.48 -17.51
C SER A 70 -1.84 17.55 -17.22
N GLN A 71 -1.60 17.90 -15.96
CA GLN A 71 -0.61 18.90 -15.52
C GLN A 71 0.69 18.30 -14.98
N LYS A 72 0.78 16.98 -14.79
CA LYS A 72 1.96 16.33 -14.22
C LYS A 72 2.78 15.61 -15.29
N TYR A 73 4.11 15.66 -15.12
CA TYR A 73 5.08 14.99 -16.02
C TYR A 73 5.33 13.51 -15.65
N SER A 74 4.70 13.01 -14.59
CA SER A 74 4.82 11.63 -14.09
C SER A 74 3.47 10.93 -14.11
N GLU A 75 3.45 9.63 -14.42
CA GLU A 75 2.24 8.82 -14.29
C GLU A 75 1.96 8.57 -12.80
N GLU A 76 0.69 8.69 -12.42
CA GLU A 76 0.24 8.46 -11.05
C GLU A 76 -0.86 7.41 -11.03
N TYR A 77 -0.88 6.62 -9.96
CA TYR A 77 -1.85 5.57 -9.76
C TYR A 77 -2.38 5.63 -8.33
N SER A 78 -3.67 5.38 -8.16
CA SER A 78 -4.30 5.10 -6.88
C SER A 78 -4.53 3.59 -6.79
N ILE A 79 -4.23 3.01 -5.63
CA ILE A 79 -4.33 1.58 -5.39
C ILE A 79 -5.11 1.36 -4.11
N ASP A 80 -6.13 0.51 -4.17
CA ASP A 80 -6.82 0.01 -2.98
C ASP A 80 -6.59 -1.49 -2.84
N PHE A 81 -6.25 -1.90 -1.61
CA PHE A 81 -5.98 -3.28 -1.27
C PHE A 81 -6.62 -3.66 0.06
N GLU A 82 -7.48 -4.66 0.03
CA GLU A 82 -8.13 -5.17 1.23
C GLU A 82 -7.13 -6.00 2.04
N LEU A 83 -6.87 -5.54 3.27
CA LEU A 83 -5.97 -6.21 4.19
C LEU A 83 -6.61 -7.50 4.72
N TRP A 84 -5.76 -8.34 5.28
CA TRP A 84 -6.17 -9.59 5.90
C TRP A 84 -5.81 -9.56 7.37
N SER A 85 -6.72 -10.05 8.19
CA SER A 85 -6.55 -10.20 9.63
C SER A 85 -6.98 -11.60 10.02
N ASN A 86 -6.25 -12.24 10.94
CA ASN A 86 -6.58 -13.59 11.41
C ASN A 86 -6.79 -14.64 10.28
N ASN A 87 -6.01 -14.55 9.20
CA ASN A 87 -6.10 -15.39 7.99
C ASN A 87 -7.44 -15.30 7.24
N ARG A 88 -8.18 -14.21 7.41
CA ARG A 88 -9.36 -13.87 6.60
C ARG A 88 -9.20 -12.46 6.04
N LYS A 89 -9.87 -12.22 4.92
CA LYS A 89 -10.08 -10.88 4.38
C LYS A 89 -10.81 -10.02 5.42
N SER A 90 -10.30 -8.82 5.70
CA SER A 90 -10.94 -7.85 6.59
C SER A 90 -11.68 -6.77 5.80
N ASP A 91 -12.40 -5.92 6.52
CA ASP A 91 -12.97 -4.64 6.06
C ASP A 91 -11.94 -3.49 6.08
N LEU A 92 -10.70 -3.76 6.52
CA LEU A 92 -9.60 -2.80 6.53
C LEU A 92 -8.98 -2.70 5.14
N THR A 93 -8.96 -1.49 4.59
CA THR A 93 -8.42 -1.18 3.27
C THR A 93 -7.15 -0.35 3.41
N LEU A 94 -6.10 -0.80 2.71
CA LEU A 94 -4.87 -0.07 2.51
C LEU A 94 -4.98 0.71 1.20
N SER A 95 -4.99 2.03 1.28
CA SER A 95 -4.89 2.90 0.10
C SER A 95 -3.47 3.36 -0.10
N CYS A 96 -2.98 3.21 -1.32
CA CYS A 96 -1.65 3.61 -1.74
C CYS A 96 -1.72 4.53 -2.96
N GLU A 97 -0.67 5.32 -3.13
CA GLU A 97 -0.38 6.04 -4.34
C GLU A 97 0.89 5.44 -4.96
N ALA A 98 0.95 5.37 -6.28
CA ALA A 98 2.18 5.04 -6.99
C ALA A 98 2.53 6.13 -7.99
N THR A 99 3.81 6.51 -8.00
CA THR A 99 4.37 7.47 -8.96
C THR A 99 5.39 6.76 -9.85
N VAL A 100 5.40 7.11 -11.13
CA VAL A 100 6.34 6.57 -12.11
C VAL A 100 7.27 7.67 -12.57
N ASN A 101 8.57 7.47 -12.37
CA ASN A 101 9.58 8.42 -12.84
C ASN A 101 9.93 8.21 -14.32
N GLU A 102 10.75 9.10 -14.88
CA GLU A 102 11.19 9.05 -16.30
C GLU A 102 11.94 7.76 -16.67
N LYS A 103 12.46 7.01 -15.69
CA LYS A 103 13.13 5.73 -15.87
C LYS A 103 12.18 4.52 -15.79
N ASN A 104 10.87 4.74 -15.66
CA ASN A 104 9.86 3.71 -15.40
C ASN A 104 10.05 2.96 -14.06
N GLU A 105 10.69 3.60 -13.09
CA GLU A 105 10.77 3.10 -11.73
C GLU A 105 9.52 3.55 -10.97
N VAL A 106 8.90 2.61 -10.27
CA VAL A 106 7.67 2.85 -9.51
C VAL A 106 8.00 3.08 -8.04
N ASN A 107 7.53 4.18 -7.49
CA ASN A 107 7.50 4.39 -6.05
C ASN A 107 6.07 4.31 -5.53
N VAL A 108 5.77 3.24 -4.79
CA VAL A 108 4.50 3.07 -4.04
C VAL A 108 4.66 3.66 -2.64
N THR A 109 3.67 4.41 -2.18
CA THR A 109 3.57 5.00 -0.84
C THR A 109 2.17 4.82 -0.27
N ILE A 110 2.07 4.61 1.04
CA ILE A 110 0.82 4.56 1.78
C ILE A 110 0.21 5.96 1.79
N TYR A 111 -1.08 6.02 1.44
CA TYR A 111 -1.89 7.23 1.58
C TYR A 111 -2.71 7.15 2.86
N SER A 112 -3.41 6.04 3.08
CA SER A 112 -4.22 5.83 4.29
C SER A 112 -4.48 4.34 4.56
N VAL A 113 -4.92 4.07 5.78
CA VAL A 113 -5.52 2.78 6.18
C VAL A 113 -6.85 3.10 6.84
N HIS A 114 -7.94 2.52 6.34
CA HIS A 114 -9.30 2.84 6.80
C HIS A 114 -10.25 1.65 6.62
N VAL A 115 -11.42 1.71 7.27
CA VAL A 115 -12.47 0.69 7.14
C VAL A 115 -13.49 1.15 6.09
N LEU A 116 -13.93 0.24 5.21
CA LEU A 116 -14.98 0.46 4.22
C LEU A 116 -16.32 -0.17 4.60
#